data_AF-A0A7K9UXB7-F1
#
_entry.id   AF-A0A7K9UXB7-F1
#
_cell.length_a   1.000
_cell.length_b   1.000
_cell.length_c   1.000
_cell.angle_alpha   90.00
_cell.angle_beta   90.00
_cell.angle_gamma   90.00
#
_symmetry.space_group_name_H-M   'P 1'
#
loop_
_entity.id
_entity.type
_entity.pdbx_description
1 polymer ?
#
loop_
_entity_poly.entity_id
_entity_poly.type
_entity_poly.pdbx_seq_one_letter_code
_entity_poly.pdbx_strand_id
1 'polypeptide(L)'
;EEHWVPEEGAGQGLVHLLHQEGLAGPLRWLENCLRRTAGDREQDGLSFPVPLVPLSEENEDAMEDRRFRALLRELGLRPPTSEQESFWRIPATLTPQQLRRAAASIAHHSPDPEGLPQHPEGLPQHPEGLPAAPRHPQAPAPAAEQLPASLGSDSESEEPVPVPLQSGNKRQRQLDSEDEDG
;
A
#
# COMPACT_ATOMS: atom_id res chain seq x y z
N GLU A 1 16.62 -1.18 -21.90
CA GLU A 1 16.28 -1.04 -20.46
C GLU A 1 17.45 -0.41 -19.74
N GLU A 2 17.28 0.80 -19.20
CA GLU A 2 18.31 1.43 -18.38
C GLU A 2 18.42 0.65 -17.05
N HIS A 3 19.50 -0.10 -16.91
CA HIS A 3 19.79 -0.86 -15.69
C HIS A 3 20.18 0.16 -14.61
N TRP A 4 19.25 0.45 -13.70
CA TRP A 4 19.54 1.31 -12.56
C TRP A 4 20.50 0.58 -11.60
N VAL A 5 21.71 1.11 -11.45
CA VAL A 5 22.70 0.62 -10.49
C VAL A 5 23.06 1.80 -9.58
N PRO A 6 22.48 1.90 -8.37
CA PRO A 6 22.81 2.98 -7.46
C PRO A 6 24.24 2.80 -6.93
N GLU A 7 24.98 3.91 -6.88
CA GLU A 7 26.23 4.02 -6.12
C GLU A 7 25.96 3.70 -4.65
N GLU A 8 26.92 3.09 -3.96
CA GLU A 8 26.80 2.80 -2.53
C GLU A 8 26.57 4.11 -1.76
N GLY A 9 25.39 4.25 -1.17
CA GLY A 9 25.03 5.45 -0.44
C GLY A 9 24.27 6.55 -1.21
N ALA A 10 23.74 6.24 -2.40
CA ALA A 10 22.83 7.13 -3.11
C ALA A 10 21.69 7.63 -2.19
N GLY A 11 21.36 8.92 -2.23
CA GLY A 11 20.33 9.52 -1.41
C GLY A 11 20.73 9.90 0.02
N GLN A 12 21.87 9.46 0.56
CA GLN A 12 22.19 9.68 1.99
C GLN A 12 22.23 11.15 2.41
N GLY A 13 22.79 12.03 1.57
CA GLY A 13 22.82 13.47 1.84
C GLY A 13 21.42 14.08 1.87
N LEU A 14 20.55 13.65 0.94
CA LEU A 14 19.14 14.08 0.91
C LEU A 14 18.36 13.53 2.09
N VAL A 15 18.58 12.26 2.47
CA VAL A 15 17.95 11.66 3.66
C VAL A 15 18.28 12.48 4.91
N HIS A 16 19.57 12.82 5.13
CA HIS A 16 19.97 13.63 6.27
C HIS A 16 19.31 15.01 6.28
N LEU A 17 19.25 15.68 5.13
CA LEU A 17 18.64 16.99 5.00
C LEU A 17 17.14 16.93 5.30
N LEU A 18 16.42 16.03 4.64
CA LEU A 18 14.98 15.85 4.80
C LEU A 18 14.61 15.50 6.24
N HIS A 19 15.45 14.71 6.92
CA HIS A 19 15.26 14.39 8.33
C HIS A 19 15.33 15.64 9.23
N GLN A 20 16.32 16.51 9.01
CA GLN A 20 16.46 17.77 9.75
C GLN A 20 15.31 18.75 9.49
N GLU A 21 14.63 18.61 8.36
CA GLU A 21 13.49 19.45 7.97
C GLU A 21 12.15 18.90 8.45
N GLY A 22 12.15 17.83 9.25
CA GLY A 22 10.94 17.27 9.84
C GLY A 22 10.25 16.21 8.98
N LEU A 23 10.83 15.77 7.86
CA LEU A 23 10.26 14.71 7.02
C LEU A 23 10.61 13.30 7.53
N ALA A 24 10.81 13.13 8.83
CA ALA A 24 11.09 11.82 9.44
C ALA A 24 9.95 10.81 9.22
N GLY A 25 8.69 11.27 9.30
CA GLY A 25 7.51 10.46 9.05
C GLY A 25 7.43 9.94 7.61
N PRO A 26 7.51 10.82 6.58
CA PRO A 26 7.51 10.39 5.19
C PRO A 26 8.71 9.54 4.78
N LEU A 27 9.88 9.79 5.37
CA LEU A 27 11.06 8.94 5.17
C LEU A 27 10.81 7.52 5.71
N ARG A 28 10.23 7.39 6.91
CA ARG A 28 9.84 6.08 7.48
C ARG A 28 8.75 5.39 6.66
N TRP A 29 7.79 6.14 6.14
CA TRP A 29 6.78 5.60 5.22
C TRP A 29 7.43 5.00 3.97
N LEU A 30 8.32 5.75 3.33
CA LEU A 30 9.04 5.30 2.14
C LEU A 30 9.90 4.07 2.41
N GLU A 31 10.64 4.05 3.52
CA GLU A 31 11.40 2.89 4.00
C GLU A 31 10.51 1.63 4.09
N ASN A 32 9.34 1.77 4.73
CA ASN A 32 8.39 0.67 4.90
C ASN A 32 7.81 0.19 3.56
N CYS A 33 7.49 1.10 2.64
CA CYS A 33 7.06 0.74 1.29
C CYS A 33 8.11 -0.13 0.58
N LEU A 34 9.38 0.28 0.62
CA LEU A 34 10.48 -0.47 0.00
C LEU A 34 10.67 -1.86 0.64
N ARG A 35 10.64 -1.94 1.98
CA ARG A 35 10.77 -3.23 2.70
C ARG A 35 9.62 -4.18 2.41
N ARG A 36 8.38 -3.69 2.39
CA ARG A 36 7.20 -4.49 2.07
C ARG A 36 7.25 -5.02 0.65
N THR A 37 7.51 -4.15 -0.33
CA THR A 37 7.64 -4.57 -1.73
C THR A 37 8.77 -5.59 -1.93
N ALA A 38 9.87 -5.49 -1.18
CA ALA A 38 10.92 -6.52 -1.21
C ALA A 38 10.41 -7.87 -0.71
N GLY A 39 9.69 -7.89 0.42
CA GLY A 39 9.09 -9.10 0.99
C GLY A 39 8.04 -9.73 0.05
N ASP A 40 7.15 -8.91 -0.51
CA ASP A 40 6.11 -9.37 -1.45
C ASP A 40 6.74 -10.05 -2.68
N ARG A 41 7.81 -9.46 -3.24
CA ARG A 41 8.54 -10.03 -4.39
C ARG A 41 9.26 -11.34 -4.07
N GLU A 42 9.79 -11.47 -2.86
CA GLU A 42 10.44 -12.72 -2.40
C GLU A 42 9.42 -13.83 -2.16
N GLN A 43 8.22 -13.49 -1.68
CA GLN A 43 7.17 -14.45 -1.38
C GLN A 43 6.45 -14.95 -2.65
N ASP A 44 6.07 -14.04 -3.54
CA ASP A 44 5.23 -14.35 -4.70
C ASP A 44 6.04 -14.75 -5.95
N GLY A 45 7.34 -14.44 -5.97
CA GLY A 45 8.22 -14.68 -7.12
C GLY A 45 7.90 -13.82 -8.36
N LEU A 46 6.94 -12.90 -8.24
CA LEU A 46 6.52 -11.99 -9.31
C LEU A 46 6.96 -10.56 -9.00
N SER A 47 7.49 -9.86 -10.01
CA SER A 47 7.92 -8.47 -9.89
C SER A 47 7.11 -7.58 -10.82
N PHE A 48 6.12 -6.89 -10.26
CA PHE A 48 5.34 -5.86 -10.95
C PHE A 48 5.71 -4.45 -10.45
N PRO A 49 5.49 -3.40 -11.27
CA PRO A 49 5.62 -2.02 -10.79
C PRO A 49 4.58 -1.72 -9.70
N VAL A 50 5.03 -1.20 -8.55
CA VAL A 50 4.15 -0.90 -7.40
C VAL A 50 3.96 0.61 -7.27
N PRO A 51 2.72 1.13 -7.23
CA PRO A 51 2.48 2.55 -7.02
C PRO A 51 2.76 2.96 -5.55
N LEU A 52 3.40 4.11 -5.37
CA LEU A 52 3.49 4.79 -4.09
C LEU A 52 2.25 5.67 -3.91
N VAL A 53 1.36 5.25 -3.02
CA VAL A 53 0.13 5.96 -2.72
C VAL A 53 0.28 6.61 -1.33
N PRO A 54 0.42 7.95 -1.23
CA PRO A 54 0.43 8.64 0.05
C PRO A 54 -1.00 8.60 0.63
N LEU A 55 -1.16 7.99 1.80
CA LEU A 55 -2.47 7.84 2.46
C LEU A 55 -2.66 8.80 3.64
N SER A 56 -1.71 9.71 3.85
CA SER A 56 -1.78 10.77 4.86
C SER A 56 -1.35 12.09 4.22
N GLU A 57 -1.88 13.19 4.77
CA GLU A 57 -1.54 14.56 4.35
C GLU A 57 -0.02 14.79 4.39
N GLU A 58 0.64 14.40 5.49
CA GLU A 58 2.10 14.50 5.64
C GLU A 58 2.88 13.82 4.49
N ASN A 59 2.41 12.66 4.00
CA ASN A 59 3.04 11.96 2.90
C ASN A 59 2.72 12.61 1.55
N GLU A 60 1.51 13.17 1.40
CA GLU A 60 1.12 13.90 0.19
C GLU A 60 1.96 15.18 0.05
N ASP A 61 2.08 15.97 1.12
CA ASP A 61 2.94 17.16 1.19
C ASP A 61 4.39 16.83 0.86
N ALA A 62 4.91 15.72 1.39
CA ALA A 62 6.25 15.24 1.06
C ALA A 62 6.41 14.91 -0.42
N MET A 63 5.38 14.39 -1.09
CA MET A 63 5.40 14.11 -2.53
C MET A 63 5.38 15.40 -3.38
N GLU A 64 4.98 16.53 -2.80
CA GLU A 64 5.08 17.86 -3.41
C GLU A 64 6.48 18.49 -3.24
N ASP A 65 7.25 18.09 -2.22
CA ASP A 65 8.61 18.57 -1.96
C ASP A 65 9.60 18.12 -3.05
N ARG A 66 10.37 19.08 -3.58
CA ARG A 66 11.32 18.83 -4.68
C ARG A 66 12.48 17.92 -4.27
N ARG A 67 12.94 18.00 -3.03
CA ARG A 67 14.08 17.23 -2.50
C ARG A 67 13.64 15.82 -2.16
N PHE A 68 12.44 15.64 -1.63
CA PHE A 68 11.86 14.32 -1.43
C PHE A 68 11.70 13.60 -2.77
N ARG A 69 11.15 14.26 -3.80
CA ARG A 69 11.11 13.70 -5.17
C ARG A 69 12.51 13.45 -5.78
N ALA A 70 13.50 14.27 -5.44
CA ALA A 70 14.88 14.02 -5.86
C ALA A 70 15.42 12.74 -5.21
N LEU A 71 15.16 12.54 -3.91
CA LEU A 71 15.49 11.31 -3.21
C LEU A 71 14.82 10.09 -3.87
N LEU A 72 13.53 10.17 -4.22
CA LEU A 72 12.84 9.07 -4.92
C LEU A 72 13.58 8.67 -6.21
N ARG A 73 14.06 9.64 -6.99
CA ARG A 73 14.84 9.36 -8.21
C ARG A 73 16.20 8.74 -7.89
N GLU A 74 16.90 9.24 -6.87
CA GLU A 74 18.17 8.67 -6.41
C GLU A 74 18.03 7.26 -5.82
N LEU A 75 16.84 6.86 -5.39
CA LEU A 75 16.54 5.49 -4.98
C LEU A 75 16.07 4.61 -6.15
N GLY A 76 15.97 5.16 -7.37
CA GLY A 76 15.57 4.46 -8.58
C GLY A 76 14.06 4.37 -8.80
N LEU A 77 13.25 5.12 -8.04
CA LEU A 77 11.81 5.22 -8.27
C LEU A 77 11.52 6.13 -9.45
N ARG A 78 10.39 5.87 -10.11
CA ARG A 78 10.01 6.59 -11.32
C ARG A 78 8.86 7.55 -11.03
N PRO A 79 8.93 8.79 -11.56
CA PRO A 79 7.79 9.71 -11.52
C PRO A 79 6.64 9.15 -12.36
N PRO A 80 5.43 9.69 -12.20
CA PRO A 80 4.32 9.41 -13.10
C PRO A 80 4.70 9.76 -14.55
N THR A 81 4.35 8.90 -15.51
CA THR A 81 4.85 8.98 -16.89
C THR A 81 4.12 10.02 -17.75
N SER A 82 2.92 10.43 -17.34
CA SER A 82 2.08 11.42 -18.04
C SER A 82 0.98 11.92 -17.11
N GLU A 83 0.15 12.86 -17.58
CA GLU A 83 -1.03 13.33 -16.84
C GLU A 83 -2.08 12.24 -16.54
N GLN A 84 -1.96 11.07 -17.16
CA GLN A 84 -2.83 9.91 -16.88
C GLN A 84 -2.37 9.11 -15.66
N GLU A 85 -1.11 9.25 -15.23
CA GLU A 85 -0.61 8.63 -14.01
C GLU A 85 -0.47 9.67 -12.90
N SER A 86 -0.94 9.34 -11.70
CA SER A 86 -0.85 10.24 -10.55
C SER A 86 0.25 9.85 -9.57
N PHE A 87 0.67 8.56 -9.56
CA PHE A 87 1.54 8.02 -8.53
C PHE A 87 2.95 7.71 -9.03
N TRP A 88 3.93 7.96 -8.16
CA TRP A 88 5.27 7.43 -8.34
C TRP A 88 5.26 5.91 -8.28
N ARG A 89 6.24 5.27 -8.90
CA ARG A 89 6.31 3.81 -8.92
C ARG A 89 7.66 3.28 -8.47
N ILE A 90 7.62 2.18 -7.72
CA ILE A 90 8.73 1.26 -7.52
C ILE A 90 8.80 0.36 -8.76
N PRO A 91 9.83 0.47 -9.62
CA PRO A 91 9.91 -0.32 -10.84
C PRO A 91 10.00 -1.83 -10.55
N ALA A 92 9.49 -2.64 -11.48
CA ALA A 92 9.65 -4.11 -11.45
C ALA A 92 11.12 -4.53 -11.53
N THR A 93 11.98 -3.71 -12.14
CA THR A 93 13.41 -3.98 -12.33
C THR A 93 14.23 -3.90 -11.04
N LEU A 94 13.73 -3.26 -9.98
CA LEU A 94 14.42 -3.22 -8.69
C LEU A 94 14.33 -4.58 -7.99
N THR A 95 15.46 -5.22 -7.71
CA THR A 95 15.46 -6.51 -7.02
C THR A 95 15.11 -6.34 -5.53
N PRO A 96 14.63 -7.39 -4.84
CA PRO A 96 14.42 -7.33 -3.39
C PRO A 96 15.65 -6.85 -2.62
N GLN A 97 16.86 -7.28 -3.03
CA GLN A 97 18.11 -6.84 -2.42
C GLN A 97 18.37 -5.34 -2.62
N GLN A 98 18.09 -4.80 -3.80
CA GLN A 98 18.21 -3.36 -4.07
C GLN A 98 17.22 -2.55 -3.24
N LEU A 99 15.96 -3.01 -3.13
CA LEU A 99 14.94 -2.39 -2.29
C LEU A 99 15.33 -2.37 -0.81
N ARG A 100 15.87 -3.49 -0.29
CA ARG A 100 16.36 -3.58 1.09
C ARG A 100 17.54 -2.62 1.34
N ARG A 101 18.47 -2.51 0.38
CA ARG A 101 19.59 -1.55 0.47
C ARG A 101 19.10 -0.11 0.50
N ALA A 102 18.16 0.24 -0.38
CA ALA A 102 17.55 1.57 -0.43
C ALA A 102 16.78 1.90 0.87
N ALA A 103 16.07 0.93 1.44
CA ALA A 103 15.42 1.13 2.74
C ALA A 103 16.44 1.33 3.88
N ALA A 104 17.55 0.56 3.88
CA ALA A 104 18.59 0.70 4.89
C ALA A 104 19.26 2.09 4.86
N SER A 105 19.54 2.64 3.67
CA SER A 105 20.10 3.99 3.55
C SER A 105 19.19 5.10 4.10
N ILE A 106 17.88 4.87 4.14
CA ILE A 106 16.93 5.77 4.80
C ILE A 106 16.95 5.58 6.33
N ALA A 107 16.94 4.32 6.79
CA ALA A 107 16.84 3.97 8.20
C ALA A 107 18.05 4.44 9.03
N HIS A 108 19.26 4.46 8.47
CA HIS A 108 20.48 4.89 9.15
C HIS A 108 20.46 6.36 9.64
N HIS A 109 19.46 7.15 9.23
CA HIS A 109 19.27 8.53 9.68
C HIS A 109 18.03 8.76 10.53
N SER A 110 17.26 7.72 10.87
CA SER A 110 16.25 7.90 11.92
C SER A 110 16.99 7.89 13.27
N PRO A 111 16.95 8.98 14.07
CA PRO A 111 17.15 8.81 15.49
C PRO A 111 16.08 7.82 15.95
N ASP A 112 16.53 6.81 16.69
CA ASP A 112 15.69 5.77 17.24
C ASP A 112 14.51 6.41 17.97
N PRO A 113 13.24 6.12 17.61
CA PRO A 113 12.15 6.36 18.53
C PRO A 113 12.24 5.27 19.62
N GLU A 114 13.10 5.48 20.61
CA GLU A 114 12.98 4.81 21.90
C GLU A 114 11.58 5.14 22.43
N GLY A 115 10.63 4.20 22.28
CA GLY A 115 9.29 4.42 22.80
C GLY A 115 8.12 3.73 22.10
N LEU A 116 8.29 2.50 21.60
CA LEU A 116 7.17 1.57 21.74
C LEU A 116 7.45 0.70 22.97
N PRO A 117 6.55 0.66 23.97
CA PRO A 117 6.62 -0.35 25.00
C PRO A 117 6.48 -1.70 24.30
N GLN A 118 7.59 -2.42 24.20
CA GLN A 118 7.59 -3.86 24.03
C GLN A 118 6.64 -4.38 25.11
N HIS A 119 5.55 -5.02 24.68
CA HIS A 119 4.67 -5.78 25.55
C HIS A 119 5.54 -6.53 26.58
N PRO A 120 5.29 -6.42 27.90
CA PRO A 120 5.94 -7.33 28.82
C PRO A 120 5.38 -8.72 28.51
N GLU A 121 6.15 -9.54 27.79
CA GLU A 121 6.04 -10.99 27.81
C GLU A 121 6.46 -11.48 29.20
N GLY A 122 5.62 -11.15 30.19
CA GLY A 122 5.60 -11.78 31.49
C GLY A 122 4.38 -12.67 31.53
N LEU A 123 4.49 -13.86 30.96
CA LEU A 123 3.60 -14.97 31.26
C LEU A 123 3.72 -15.30 32.75
N PRO A 124 2.67 -15.12 33.59
CA PRO A 124 2.64 -15.77 34.88
C PRO A 124 2.24 -17.22 34.62
N GLN A 125 3.18 -18.12 34.95
CA GLN A 125 2.91 -19.54 35.13
C GLN A 125 1.60 -19.73 35.93
N HIS A 126 0.74 -20.61 35.42
CA HIS A 126 -0.53 -21.01 36.03
C HIS A 126 -0.41 -21.21 37.55
N PRO A 127 -1.32 -20.66 38.37
CA PRO A 127 -1.65 -21.27 39.64
C PRO A 127 -2.73 -22.33 39.41
N GLU A 128 -2.41 -23.54 39.86
CA GLU A 128 -3.36 -24.62 40.11
C GLU A 128 -4.58 -24.15 40.92
N GLY A 129 -5.75 -24.75 40.63
CA GLY A 129 -6.88 -24.79 41.56
C GLY A 129 -8.11 -23.99 41.15
N LEU A 130 -8.95 -24.58 40.29
CA LEU A 130 -10.37 -24.23 40.25
C LEU A 130 -11.16 -25.22 41.14
N PRO A 131 -11.92 -24.75 42.14
CA PRO A 131 -12.76 -25.63 42.95
C PRO A 131 -13.97 -26.14 42.14
N ALA A 132 -14.27 -27.43 42.33
CA ALA A 132 -15.39 -28.12 41.71
C ALA A 132 -16.73 -27.42 42.00
N ALA A 133 -17.49 -27.16 40.94
CA ALA A 133 -18.87 -26.68 41.06
C ALA A 133 -19.78 -27.75 41.70
N PRO A 134 -20.75 -27.36 42.55
CA PRO A 134 -21.63 -28.29 43.25
C PRO A 134 -22.58 -29.00 42.28
N ARG A 135 -22.74 -30.30 42.52
CA ARG A 135 -23.61 -31.21 41.77
C ARG A 135 -25.07 -30.85 42.08
N HIS A 136 -25.84 -30.50 41.04
CA HIS A 136 -27.30 -30.48 41.10
C HIS A 136 -27.87 -31.77 40.48
N PRO A 137 -28.90 -32.42 41.09
CA PRO A 137 -29.39 -33.71 40.63
C PRO A 137 -30.46 -33.59 39.53
N GLN A 138 -30.28 -34.41 38.49
CA GLN A 138 -31.24 -35.21 37.72
C GLN A 138 -32.61 -34.61 37.29
N ALA A 139 -32.81 -34.52 35.97
CA ALA A 139 -34.01 -35.00 35.27
C ALA A 139 -33.69 -35.30 33.77
N PRO A 140 -34.33 -36.32 33.14
CA PRO A 140 -33.88 -36.90 31.89
C PRO A 140 -34.38 -36.19 30.62
N ALA A 141 -33.58 -36.25 29.56
CA ALA A 141 -33.94 -35.88 28.20
C ALA A 141 -34.87 -36.92 27.55
N PRO A 142 -35.59 -36.53 26.49
CA PRO A 142 -35.70 -37.39 25.32
C PRO A 142 -34.99 -36.77 24.11
N ALA A 143 -34.44 -37.68 23.32
CA ALA A 143 -33.70 -37.48 22.10
C ALA A 143 -34.55 -36.89 20.97
N ALA A 144 -33.89 -36.10 20.11
CA ALA A 144 -33.90 -36.22 18.64
C ALA A 144 -33.20 -34.96 18.09
N GLU A 145 -31.96 -35.07 17.60
CA GLU A 145 -31.58 -35.42 16.24
C GLU A 145 -31.62 -34.21 15.27
N GLN A 146 -30.48 -34.03 14.60
CA GLN A 146 -30.27 -33.44 13.26
C GLN A 146 -30.01 -31.92 13.14
N LEU A 147 -28.73 -31.61 12.97
CA LEU A 147 -28.20 -30.51 12.14
C LEU A 147 -28.24 -30.93 10.64
N PRO A 148 -27.77 -30.10 9.70
CA PRO A 148 -28.43 -28.93 9.11
C PRO A 148 -28.62 -29.13 7.60
N ALA A 149 -29.67 -28.56 6.98
CA ALA A 149 -29.78 -28.61 5.53
C ALA A 149 -30.41 -27.34 4.93
N SER A 150 -29.72 -26.88 3.88
CA SER A 150 -30.28 -26.21 2.71
C SER A 150 -30.47 -24.70 2.78
N LEU A 151 -29.37 -24.02 2.42
CA LEU A 151 -29.39 -22.91 1.48
C LEU A 151 -30.28 -23.25 0.26
N GLY A 152 -31.16 -22.33 -0.10
CA GLY A 152 -31.98 -22.44 -1.30
C GLY A 152 -33.13 -21.45 -1.29
N SER A 153 -32.82 -20.15 -1.26
CA SER A 153 -33.80 -19.11 -1.59
C SER A 153 -33.60 -18.77 -3.07
N ASP A 154 -34.31 -19.47 -3.94
CA ASP A 154 -34.43 -19.14 -5.36
C ASP A 154 -35.48 -18.03 -5.49
N SER A 155 -35.04 -16.79 -5.69
CA SER A 155 -35.92 -15.67 -5.98
C SER A 155 -35.61 -15.16 -7.38
N GLU A 156 -36.42 -15.65 -8.31
CA GLU A 156 -36.95 -15.09 -9.55
C GLU A 156 -36.09 -14.08 -10.35
N SER A 157 -35.85 -14.45 -11.61
CA SER A 157 -35.25 -13.71 -12.71
C SER A 157 -35.75 -12.26 -12.88
N GLU A 158 -34.81 -11.33 -13.07
CA GLU A 158 -35.02 -10.14 -13.91
C GLU A 158 -33.91 -10.10 -14.98
N GLU A 159 -34.32 -10.18 -16.25
CA GLU A 159 -33.46 -9.91 -17.40
C GLU A 159 -33.04 -8.44 -17.44
N PRO A 160 -31.75 -8.10 -17.61
CA PRO A 160 -31.38 -6.76 -18.02
C PRO A 160 -31.56 -6.62 -19.55
N VAL A 161 -32.53 -5.78 -19.91
CA VAL A 161 -32.76 -5.16 -21.22
C VAL A 161 -31.46 -4.83 -22.00
N PRO A 162 -31.39 -5.11 -23.32
CA PRO A 162 -30.25 -4.72 -24.13
C PRO A 162 -30.25 -3.20 -24.36
N VAL A 163 -29.18 -2.53 -23.96
CA VAL A 163 -28.91 -1.13 -24.28
C VAL A 163 -28.63 -0.97 -25.79
N PRO A 164 -29.36 -0.11 -26.52
CA PRO A 164 -29.07 0.13 -27.93
C PRO A 164 -27.74 0.88 -28.12
N LEU A 165 -26.88 0.35 -28.98
CA LEU A 165 -25.74 1.04 -29.59
C LEU A 165 -26.23 2.32 -30.29
N GLN A 166 -26.02 3.49 -29.69
CA GLN A 166 -26.04 4.75 -30.42
C GLN A 166 -24.67 5.02 -31.03
N SER A 167 -24.42 4.35 -32.17
CA SER A 167 -23.54 4.90 -33.19
C SER A 167 -24.26 6.08 -33.86
N GLY A 168 -23.69 7.28 -33.75
CA GLY A 168 -23.88 8.31 -34.76
C GLY A 168 -24.19 9.71 -34.25
N ASN A 169 -23.22 10.61 -34.41
CA ASN A 169 -23.46 11.97 -34.88
C ASN A 169 -22.17 12.64 -35.35
N LYS A 170 -21.81 12.36 -36.61
CA LYS A 170 -21.14 13.34 -37.48
C LYS A 170 -22.05 14.57 -37.59
N ARG A 171 -21.72 15.66 -36.89
CA ARG A 171 -22.18 17.00 -37.26
C ARG A 171 -21.01 17.97 -37.21
N GLN A 172 -20.32 18.01 -38.34
CA GLN A 172 -19.52 19.13 -38.81
C GLN A 172 -20.33 20.43 -38.65
N ARG A 173 -19.77 21.36 -37.87
CA ARG A 173 -20.15 22.76 -37.88
C ARG A 173 -18.88 23.55 -38.18
N GLN A 174 -18.74 23.95 -39.43
CA GLN A 174 -17.90 25.09 -39.80
C GLN A 174 -18.51 26.31 -39.12
N LEU A 175 -17.72 27.00 -38.32
CA LEU A 175 -17.98 28.38 -37.96
C LEU A 175 -16.87 29.20 -38.60
N ASP A 176 -17.27 29.88 -39.67
CA ASP A 176 -16.60 31.03 -40.24
C ASP A 176 -16.50 32.12 -39.17
N SER A 177 -15.33 32.72 -39.02
CA SER A 177 -15.17 34.03 -38.37
C SER A 177 -13.98 34.71 -39.04
N GLU A 178 -14.32 35.52 -40.03
CA GLU A 178 -13.54 36.67 -40.50
C GLU A 178 -13.16 37.56 -39.30
N ASP A 179 -11.91 38.06 -39.23
CA ASP A 179 -11.54 39.49 -39.10
C ASP A 179 -10.03 39.72 -38.82
N GLU A 180 -9.49 40.77 -39.43
CA GLU A 180 -8.21 41.50 -39.15
C GLU A 180 -6.86 40.73 -39.21
N ASP A 181 -5.71 41.24 -39.66
CA ASP A 181 -5.14 42.59 -39.88
C ASP A 181 -3.86 42.42 -40.75
N GLY A 182 -3.50 43.42 -41.59
CA GLY A 182 -2.15 43.57 -42.17
C GLY A 182 -1.99 43.45 -43.68
#